data_AF-A0A373RUG6-F1
#
_entry.id   AF-A0A373RUG6-F1
#
_cell.length_a   1.000
_cell.length_b   1.000
_cell.length_c   1.000
_cell.angle_alpha   90.00
_cell.angle_beta   90.00
_cell.angle_gamma   90.00
#
_symmetry.space_group_name_H-M   'P 1'
#
loop_
_entity.id
_entity.type
_entity.pdbx_description
1 polymer ?
#
loop_
_entity_poly.entity_id
_entity_poly.type
_entity_poly.pdbx_seq_one_letter_code
_entity_poly.pdbx_strand_id
1 'polypeptide(L)'
;MADGFLAPTGRFYPKTENFHAQTARAILGPEGQTDEPIQELLRRGYILFVGFHKPGEPENLHADMDYVLGGPGHPATEGQKAWIAEHVEELSGKQQFDINNDEITFQRFYISNIRMFPWCRGCAEEKARELWGNAQSEEKPKRCDACPGFRDRPL
;
A
#
# COMPACT_ATOMS: atom_id res chain seq x y z
N MET A 1 2.57 -8.00 -8.81
CA MET A 1 2.31 -6.84 -7.94
C MET A 1 0.87 -6.92 -7.46
N ALA A 2 0.60 -6.60 -6.19
CA ALA A 2 -0.77 -6.58 -5.68
C ALA A 2 -1.57 -5.45 -6.33
N ASP A 3 -2.66 -5.83 -7.01
CA ASP A 3 -3.60 -4.92 -7.64
C ASP A 3 -5.00 -5.53 -7.52
N GLY A 4 -5.90 -4.88 -6.78
CA GLY A 4 -7.19 -5.45 -6.40
C GLY A 4 -7.68 -5.05 -5.01
N PHE A 5 -8.52 -5.89 -4.41
CA PHE A 5 -9.18 -5.61 -3.13
C PHE A 5 -8.89 -6.69 -2.10
N LEU A 6 -8.54 -6.29 -0.89
CA LEU A 6 -8.35 -7.19 0.25
C LEU A 6 -9.52 -7.07 1.22
N ALA A 7 -10.30 -8.15 1.33
CA ALA A 7 -11.46 -8.20 2.21
C ALA A 7 -11.06 -8.18 3.70
N PRO A 8 -11.97 -7.74 4.60
CA PRO A 8 -11.76 -7.83 6.05
C PRO A 8 -11.41 -9.23 6.57
N THR A 9 -11.77 -10.28 5.83
CA THR A 9 -11.46 -11.68 6.16
C THR A 9 -10.02 -12.09 5.83
N GLY A 10 -9.25 -11.24 5.14
CA GLY A 10 -7.91 -11.59 4.62
C GLY A 10 -7.92 -12.24 3.24
N ARG A 11 -9.08 -12.39 2.60
CA ARG A 11 -9.18 -12.86 1.22
C ARG A 11 -8.85 -11.74 0.23
N PHE A 12 -7.86 -11.96 -0.62
CA PHE A 12 -7.53 -11.05 -1.72
C PHE A 12 -8.34 -11.36 -2.99
N TYR A 13 -8.78 -10.30 -3.66
CA TYR A 13 -9.51 -10.31 -4.91
C TYR A 13 -8.70 -9.53 -5.94
N PRO A 14 -7.89 -10.21 -6.77
CA PRO A 14 -7.07 -9.52 -7.76
C PRO A 14 -7.94 -8.83 -8.81
N LYS A 15 -7.49 -7.69 -9.32
CA LYS A 15 -8.09 -7.01 -10.45
C LYS A 15 -7.76 -7.79 -11.73
N THR A 16 -8.74 -8.53 -12.24
CA THR A 16 -8.62 -9.25 -13.51
C THR A 16 -9.17 -8.45 -14.70
N GLU A 17 -9.89 -7.37 -14.43
CA GLU A 17 -10.51 -6.52 -15.44
C GLU A 17 -9.68 -5.27 -15.76
N ASN A 18 -10.14 -4.46 -16.72
CA ASN A 18 -9.45 -3.21 -17.09
C ASN A 18 -9.50 -2.17 -15.96
N PHE A 19 -10.60 -2.12 -15.18
CA PHE A 19 -10.84 -1.10 -14.16
C PHE A 19 -11.20 -1.71 -12.80
N HIS A 20 -10.66 -1.16 -11.70
CA HIS A 20 -11.00 -1.58 -10.33
C HIS A 20 -12.50 -1.52 -10.04
N ALA A 21 -13.22 -0.59 -10.66
CA ALA A 21 -14.66 -0.48 -10.49
C ALA A 21 -15.43 -1.71 -11.03
N GLN A 22 -14.87 -2.45 -11.99
CA GLN A 22 -15.47 -3.69 -12.49
C GLN A 22 -15.24 -4.84 -11.50
N THR A 23 -14.01 -4.98 -10.99
CA THR A 23 -13.68 -5.93 -9.91
C THR A 23 -14.55 -5.67 -8.67
N ALA A 24 -14.71 -4.39 -8.28
CA ALA A 24 -15.52 -4.02 -7.14
C ALA A 24 -16.99 -4.46 -7.31
N ARG A 25 -17.57 -4.27 -8.51
CA ARG A 25 -18.92 -4.75 -8.82
C ARG A 25 -19.03 -6.27 -8.77
N ALA A 26 -18.01 -6.98 -9.25
CA ALA A 26 -17.99 -8.45 -9.20
C ALA A 26 -17.97 -8.96 -7.75
N ILE A 27 -17.22 -8.31 -6.86
CA ILE A 27 -17.18 -8.62 -5.42
C ILE A 27 -18.53 -8.33 -4.76
N LEU A 28 -19.13 -7.17 -5.07
CA LEU A 28 -20.41 -6.73 -4.51
C LEU A 28 -21.60 -7.59 -4.97
N GLY A 29 -21.48 -8.18 -6.17
CA GLY A 29 -22.53 -9.00 -6.76
C GLY A 29 -23.82 -8.22 -7.05
N PRO A 30 -24.92 -8.91 -7.40
CA PRO A 30 -26.19 -8.29 -7.75
C PRO A 30 -26.80 -7.44 -6.64
N GLU A 31 -26.59 -7.82 -5.37
CA GLU A 31 -27.16 -7.15 -4.19
C GLU A 31 -26.42 -5.86 -3.81
N GLY A 32 -25.21 -5.63 -4.34
CA GLY A 32 -24.42 -4.44 -4.08
C GLY A 32 -24.32 -3.50 -5.29
N GLN A 33 -25.34 -3.46 -6.16
CA GLN A 33 -25.39 -2.48 -7.25
C GLN A 33 -25.37 -1.05 -6.71
N THR A 34 -24.36 -0.29 -7.10
CA THR A 34 -24.17 1.11 -6.74
C THR A 34 -23.38 1.83 -7.83
N ASP A 35 -23.54 3.14 -7.92
CA ASP A 35 -22.77 4.00 -8.81
C ASP A 35 -21.31 4.14 -8.34
N GLU A 36 -21.03 3.91 -7.05
CA GLU A 36 -19.71 4.05 -6.43
C GLU A 36 -19.19 2.73 -5.79
N PRO A 37 -18.94 1.67 -6.58
CA PRO A 37 -18.67 0.34 -6.04
C PRO A 37 -17.35 0.25 -5.27
N ILE A 38 -16.34 1.06 -5.64
CA ILE A 38 -15.08 1.13 -4.91
C ILE A 38 -15.31 1.71 -3.52
N GLN A 39 -16.04 2.84 -3.44
CA GLN A 39 -16.34 3.50 -2.16
C GLN A 39 -17.21 2.61 -1.26
N GLU A 40 -18.14 1.86 -1.85
CA GLU A 40 -18.94 0.88 -1.12
C GLU A 40 -18.08 -0.22 -0.49
N LEU A 41 -17.10 -0.77 -1.21
CA LEU A 41 -16.18 -1.75 -0.64
C LEU A 41 -15.29 -1.16 0.46
N LEU A 42 -14.78 0.06 0.26
CA LEU A 42 -14.02 0.77 1.31
C LEU A 42 -14.90 0.98 2.57
N ARG A 43 -16.17 1.36 2.41
CA ARG A 43 -17.16 1.46 3.52
C ARG A 43 -17.49 0.13 4.17
N ARG A 44 -17.20 -1.00 3.51
CA ARG A 44 -17.31 -2.36 4.09
C ARG A 44 -15.98 -2.84 4.69
N GLY A 45 -14.97 -1.98 4.79
CA GLY A 45 -13.66 -2.29 5.37
C GLY A 45 -12.71 -3.04 4.44
N TYR A 46 -12.97 -3.08 3.14
CA TYR A 46 -11.98 -3.57 2.19
C TYR A 46 -10.82 -2.57 2.08
N ILE A 47 -9.64 -3.09 1.78
CA ILE A 47 -8.46 -2.29 1.41
C ILE A 47 -8.27 -2.41 -0.10
N LEU A 48 -8.10 -1.28 -0.77
CA LEU A 48 -7.79 -1.21 -2.19
C LEU A 48 -6.27 -1.13 -2.39
N PHE A 49 -5.73 -2.03 -3.20
CA PHE A 49 -4.37 -1.98 -3.73
C PHE A 49 -4.46 -1.57 -5.20
N VAL A 50 -3.79 -0.49 -5.57
CA VAL A 50 -3.71 -0.03 -6.96
C VAL A 50 -2.30 -0.21 -7.46
N GLY A 51 -2.16 -0.99 -8.54
CA GLY A 51 -0.95 -1.14 -9.32
C GLY A 51 -1.13 -0.60 -10.74
N PHE A 52 -0.21 0.24 -11.23
CA PHE A 52 -0.25 0.79 -12.59
C PHE A 52 0.65 0.01 -13.56
N HIS A 53 0.21 -1.20 -13.92
CA HIS A 53 0.91 -2.07 -14.87
C HIS A 53 0.02 -2.49 -16.05
N LYS A 54 0.63 -2.93 -17.14
CA LYS A 54 -0.10 -3.59 -18.23
C LYS A 54 -0.51 -5.00 -17.80
N PRO A 55 -1.71 -5.48 -18.20
CA PRO A 55 -2.08 -6.87 -17.99
C PRO A 55 -1.08 -7.82 -18.64
N GLY A 56 -0.47 -8.72 -17.85
CA GLY A 56 0.47 -9.74 -18.34
C GLY A 56 1.94 -9.31 -18.40
N GLU A 57 2.27 -8.05 -18.12
CA GLU A 57 3.68 -7.61 -18.00
C GLU A 57 4.08 -7.54 -16.51
N PRO A 58 5.27 -8.07 -16.15
CA PRO A 58 5.75 -8.07 -14.76
C PRO A 58 6.29 -6.69 -14.33
N GLU A 59 6.63 -5.82 -15.28
CA GLU A 59 7.18 -4.49 -15.01
C GLU A 59 6.08 -3.47 -14.75
N ASN A 60 6.32 -2.65 -13.72
CA ASN A 60 5.43 -1.60 -13.32
C ASN A 60 5.74 -0.33 -14.12
N LEU A 61 4.79 0.17 -14.89
CA LEU A 61 5.03 1.30 -15.80
C LEU A 61 5.08 2.64 -15.05
N HIS A 62 4.34 2.73 -13.94
CA HIS A 62 4.22 3.93 -13.12
C HIS A 62 4.19 3.57 -11.64
N ALA A 63 5.29 2.99 -11.13
CA ALA A 63 5.39 2.58 -9.73
C ALA A 63 5.21 3.74 -8.73
N ASP A 64 5.47 4.96 -9.18
CA ASP A 64 5.23 6.20 -8.46
C ASP A 64 3.73 6.55 -8.32
N MET A 65 2.89 5.96 -9.17
CA MET A 65 1.44 6.13 -9.14
C MET A 65 0.70 5.06 -8.34
N ASP A 66 1.36 3.97 -7.93
CA ASP A 66 0.72 2.95 -7.10
C ASP A 66 0.29 3.52 -5.75
N TYR A 67 -0.75 2.95 -5.15
CA TYR A 67 -1.11 3.33 -3.79
C TYR A 67 -1.96 2.27 -3.11
N VAL A 68 -2.08 2.43 -1.79
CA VAL A 68 -2.98 1.64 -0.95
C VAL A 68 -3.99 2.57 -0.31
N LEU A 69 -5.26 2.19 -0.32
CA LEU A 69 -6.34 2.97 0.27
C LEU A 69 -7.21 2.12 1.18
N GLY A 70 -7.32 2.53 2.44
CA GLY A 70 -8.25 1.97 3.42
C GLY A 70 -9.57 2.74 3.50
N GLY A 71 -10.59 2.09 4.06
CA GLY A 71 -11.88 2.72 4.35
C GLY A 71 -11.84 3.60 5.59
N PRO A 72 -12.44 4.81 5.57
CA PRO A 72 -12.55 5.64 6.78
C PRO A 72 -13.20 4.89 7.93
N GLY A 73 -12.58 4.91 9.11
CA GLY A 73 -13.11 4.23 10.31
C GLY A 73 -12.93 2.70 10.33
N HIS A 74 -12.20 2.13 9.35
CA HIS A 74 -11.92 0.69 9.28
C HIS A 74 -10.41 0.43 9.36
N PRO A 75 -9.85 0.28 10.58
CA PRO A 75 -8.49 -0.23 10.74
C PRO A 75 -8.34 -1.60 10.08
N ALA A 76 -7.15 -1.87 9.53
CA ALA A 76 -6.82 -3.16 8.93
C ALA A 76 -7.03 -4.28 9.97
N THR A 77 -7.82 -5.29 9.60
CA THR A 77 -8.08 -6.45 10.45
C THR A 77 -6.84 -7.35 10.54
N GLU A 78 -6.83 -8.26 11.51
CA GLU A 78 -5.75 -9.24 11.63
C GLU A 78 -5.64 -10.15 10.39
N GLY A 79 -6.77 -10.51 9.77
CA GLY A 79 -6.75 -11.26 8.51
C GLY A 79 -6.12 -10.47 7.37
N GLN A 80 -6.39 -9.17 7.28
CA GLN A 80 -5.77 -8.29 6.30
C GLN A 80 -4.26 -8.13 6.56
N LYS A 81 -3.86 -7.89 7.82
CA LYS A 81 -2.43 -7.79 8.19
C LYS A 81 -1.67 -9.08 7.92
N ALA A 82 -2.26 -10.24 8.21
CA ALA A 82 -1.65 -11.53 7.93
C ALA A 82 -1.39 -11.71 6.43
N TRP A 83 -2.40 -11.42 5.59
CA TRP A 83 -2.23 -11.49 4.14
C TRP A 83 -1.13 -10.53 3.67
N ILE A 84 -1.14 -9.27 4.13
CA ILE A 84 -0.12 -8.28 3.75
C ILE A 84 1.28 -8.75 4.16
N ALA A 85 1.45 -9.30 5.36
CA ALA A 85 2.74 -9.79 5.85
C ALA A 85 3.26 -10.98 5.02
N GLU A 86 2.38 -11.86 4.55
CA GLU A 86 2.75 -13.00 3.70
C GLU A 86 3.08 -12.59 2.26
N HIS A 87 2.53 -11.46 1.78
CA HIS A 87 2.62 -11.03 0.38
C HIS A 87 3.43 -9.73 0.21
N VAL A 88 4.30 -9.37 1.16
CA VAL A 88 5.11 -8.12 1.11
C VAL A 88 5.92 -8.00 -0.18
N GLU A 89 6.50 -9.11 -0.65
CA GLU A 89 7.28 -9.19 -1.90
C GLU A 89 6.42 -8.87 -3.15
N GLU A 90 5.10 -9.03 -3.05
CA GLU A 90 4.17 -8.69 -4.12
C GLU A 90 3.75 -7.21 -4.10
N LEU A 91 4.06 -6.47 -3.04
CA LEU A 91 3.72 -5.06 -2.92
C LEU A 91 4.79 -4.18 -3.55
N SER A 92 4.38 -3.15 -4.27
CA SER A 92 5.33 -2.16 -4.77
C SER A 92 5.99 -1.38 -3.63
N GLY A 93 7.17 -0.82 -3.89
CA GLY A 93 7.86 0.00 -2.89
C GLY A 93 6.99 1.16 -2.39
N LYS A 94 6.19 1.76 -3.28
CA LYS A 94 5.25 2.81 -2.92
C LYS A 94 4.07 2.30 -2.10
N GLN A 95 3.50 1.14 -2.42
CA GLN A 95 2.45 0.53 -1.60
C GLN A 95 2.96 0.21 -0.18
N GLN A 96 4.19 -0.32 -0.09
CA GLN A 96 4.84 -0.57 1.20
C GLN A 96 5.08 0.74 1.96
N PHE A 97 5.49 1.80 1.28
CA PHE A 97 5.65 3.13 1.87
C PHE A 97 4.32 3.68 2.40
N ASP A 98 3.24 3.61 1.62
CA ASP A 98 1.91 4.07 2.03
C ASP A 98 1.45 3.32 3.31
N ILE A 99 1.58 1.99 3.34
CA ILE A 99 1.23 1.16 4.52
C ILE A 99 2.08 1.53 5.74
N ASN A 100 3.40 1.62 5.58
CA ASN A 100 4.32 1.87 6.69
C ASN A 100 4.17 3.28 7.30
N ASN A 101 3.60 4.23 6.56
CA ASN A 101 3.44 5.62 6.97
C ASN A 101 2.00 6.02 7.31
N ASP A 102 1.03 5.14 7.08
CA ASP A 102 -0.35 5.38 7.43
C ASP A 102 -0.61 5.07 8.92
N GLU A 103 -1.03 6.10 9.66
CA GLU A 103 -1.29 6.01 11.10
C GLU A 103 -2.77 5.71 11.42
N ILE A 104 -3.64 5.63 10.41
CA ILE A 104 -5.10 5.54 10.58
C ILE A 104 -5.59 4.10 10.33
N THR A 105 -5.43 3.63 9.09
CA THR A 105 -5.85 2.30 8.64
C THR A 105 -4.88 1.24 9.16
N PHE A 106 -3.58 1.46 8.98
CA PHE A 106 -2.54 0.47 9.27
C PHE A 106 -1.93 0.60 10.65
N GLN A 107 -2.19 1.71 11.37
CA GLN A 107 -1.91 1.85 12.82
C GLN A 107 -0.52 1.36 13.24
N ARG A 108 0.55 1.82 12.58
CA ARG A 108 1.94 1.43 12.87
C ARG A 108 2.27 -0.05 12.58
N PHE A 109 1.51 -0.70 11.71
CA PHE A 109 1.85 -1.99 11.13
C PHE A 109 2.98 -1.80 10.11
N TYR A 110 4.20 -2.16 10.51
CA TYR A 110 5.39 -2.02 9.68
C TYR A 110 5.73 -3.33 8.99
N ILE A 111 5.74 -3.31 7.66
CA ILE A 111 5.92 -4.50 6.83
C ILE A 111 7.27 -4.53 6.12
N SER A 112 7.98 -3.39 6.05
CA SER A 112 9.29 -3.31 5.42
C SER A 112 10.12 -2.13 5.92
N ASN A 113 11.34 -2.01 5.38
CA ASN A 113 12.25 -0.89 5.67
C ASN A 113 11.96 0.37 4.81
N ILE A 114 10.96 0.33 3.94
CA ILE A 114 10.57 1.46 3.09
C ILE A 114 9.62 2.37 3.88
N ARG A 115 10.17 3.36 4.59
CA ARG A 115 9.39 4.17 5.54
C ARG A 115 9.95 5.59 5.74
N MET A 116 9.08 6.53 6.09
CA MET A 116 9.41 7.84 6.65
C MET A 116 9.15 7.85 8.16
N PHE A 117 10.19 7.85 8.98
CA PHE A 117 10.00 8.03 10.42
C PHE A 117 9.78 9.52 10.76
N PRO A 118 9.11 9.86 11.88
CA PRO A 118 8.88 11.25 12.26
C PRO A 118 10.17 12.10 12.31
N TRP A 119 11.27 11.53 12.78
CA TRP A 119 12.59 12.17 12.85
C TRP A 119 13.35 12.23 11.52
N CYS A 120 12.83 11.61 10.45
CA CYS A 120 13.35 11.87 9.11
C CYS A 120 12.99 13.28 8.64
N ARG A 121 11.92 13.88 9.21
CA ARG A 121 11.54 15.28 8.94
C ARG A 121 12.63 16.21 9.49
N GLY A 122 13.26 16.98 8.62
CA GLY A 122 14.40 17.87 8.90
C GLY A 122 15.78 17.24 8.72
N CYS A 123 15.87 15.97 8.32
CA CYS A 123 17.13 15.30 8.02
C CYS A 123 17.68 15.73 6.65
N ALA A 124 19.01 15.71 6.46
CA ALA A 124 19.65 15.94 5.16
C ALA A 124 19.15 14.98 4.06
N GLU A 125 18.77 13.75 4.45
CA GLU A 125 18.27 12.71 3.55
C GLU A 125 16.72 12.69 3.43
N GLU A 126 16.00 13.66 4.01
CA GLU A 126 14.52 13.69 3.99
C GLU A 126 13.98 13.59 2.56
N LYS A 127 14.42 14.50 1.69
CA LYS A 127 13.94 14.58 0.30
C LYS A 127 14.28 13.32 -0.48
N ALA A 128 15.50 12.79 -0.34
CA ALA A 128 15.91 11.56 -1.02
C ALA A 128 15.06 10.37 -0.57
N ARG A 129 14.74 10.28 0.72
CA ARG A 129 13.89 9.23 1.27
C ARG A 129 12.43 9.35 0.84
N GLU A 130 11.92 10.56 0.73
CA GLU A 130 10.56 10.82 0.23
C GLU A 130 10.44 10.43 -1.25
N LEU A 131 11.42 10.79 -2.09
CA LEU A 131 11.45 10.39 -3.49
C LEU A 131 11.56 8.86 -3.64
N TRP A 132 12.45 8.23 -2.89
CA TRP A 132 12.63 6.77 -2.94
C TRP A 132 11.39 6.01 -2.43
N GLY A 133 10.79 6.46 -1.31
CA GLY A 133 9.57 5.86 -0.77
C GLY A 133 8.37 6.01 -1.70
N ASN A 134 8.24 7.15 -2.37
CA ASN A 134 7.21 7.37 -3.40
C ASN A 134 7.56 6.75 -4.76
N ALA A 135 8.59 5.90 -4.85
CA ALA A 135 9.06 5.28 -6.10
C ALA A 135 9.38 6.28 -7.24
N GLN A 136 9.69 7.53 -6.89
CA GLN A 136 10.15 8.57 -7.82
C GLN A 136 11.68 8.56 -8.01
N SER A 137 12.38 7.70 -7.27
CA SER A 137 13.81 7.45 -7.39
C SER A 137 14.12 5.99 -7.07
N GLU A 138 14.97 5.35 -7.87
CA GLU A 138 15.53 4.02 -7.58
C GLU A 138 16.73 4.10 -6.64
N GLU A 139 17.35 5.27 -6.50
CA GLU A 139 18.52 5.47 -5.65
C GLU A 139 18.11 5.39 -4.18
N LYS A 140 18.53 4.31 -3.52
CA LYS A 140 18.31 4.12 -2.08
C LYS A 140 19.00 5.25 -1.30
N PRO A 141 18.27 6.00 -0.46
CA PRO A 141 18.83 7.11 0.30
C PRO A 141 19.88 6.59 1.29
N LYS A 142 20.86 7.44 1.59
CA LYS A 142 21.90 7.06 2.54
C LYS A 142 21.30 6.83 3.92
N ARG A 143 21.95 5.96 4.69
CA ARG A 143 21.67 5.86 6.12
C ARG A 143 22.07 7.20 6.75
N CYS A 144 21.18 7.79 7.52
CA CYS A 144 21.52 8.97 8.30
C CYS A 144 22.02 8.51 9.68
N ASP A 145 23.29 8.74 9.98
CA ASP A 145 23.89 8.34 11.27
C ASP A 145 23.47 9.26 12.43
N ALA A 146 22.98 10.47 12.11
CA ALA A 146 22.38 11.39 13.07
C ALA A 146 20.91 11.05 13.39
N CYS A 147 20.29 10.15 12.61
CA CYS A 147 18.90 9.75 12.78
C CYS A 147 18.80 8.63 13.83
N PRO A 148 18.14 8.85 14.99
CA PRO A 148 18.08 7.86 16.07
C PRO A 148 17.48 6.53 15.63
N GLY A 149 16.48 6.57 14.72
CA GLY A 149 15.83 5.37 14.21
C GLY A 149 16.72 4.46 13.37
N PHE A 150 17.76 5.03 12.73
CA PHE A 150 18.75 4.23 12.02
C PHE A 150 19.95 3.92 12.90
N ARG A 151 20.44 4.86 13.71
CA ARG A 151 21.63 4.67 14.54
C ARG A 151 21.54 3.41 15.41
N ASP A 152 20.37 3.17 16.00
CA ASP A 152 20.19 2.12 17.01
C ASP A 152 19.57 0.82 16.45
N ARG A 153 19.43 0.68 15.12
CA ARG A 153 18.93 -0.55 14.46
C ARG A 153 20.02 -1.28 13.65
N PRO A 154 20.04 -2.63 13.65
CA PRO A 154 20.88 -3.43 12.76
C PRO A 154 20.53 -3.17 11.28
N LEU A 155 21.50 -3.37 10.39
CA LEU A 155 21.33 -3.29 8.94
C LEU A 155 20.39 -4.39 8.41
#